data_AF-A0A9X4KWF2-F1
#
_entry.id   AF-A0A9X4KWF2-F1
#
_cell.length_a   1.000
_cell.length_b   1.000
_cell.length_c   1.000
_cell.angle_alpha   90.00
_cell.angle_beta   90.00
_cell.angle_gamma   90.00
#
_symmetry.space_group_name_H-M   'P 1'
#
loop_
_entity.id
_entity.type
_entity.pdbx_description
1 polymer ?
#
loop_
_entity_poly.entity_id
_entity_poly.type
_entity_poly.pdbx_seq_one_letter_code
_entity_poly.pdbx_strand_id
1 'polypeptide(L)'
;MKSGKGVSGLLDQMRDTLAALHETEGVGWETINTILAKDGLKDAALRRPGEWRELGLSARRAEAIVASLDSRRMERRRARWEKTGLSIVTEMDPDYPELLRHIYRPPWVLYYIGRLELLARPQVAVVGTRQATIYGKRAAETLSDAFSHAGLAVTSGMAKGIDAAAHAGALRGAGGTVAVLGSPADVVYPPENRMLYRRIAEEGLIVSMTPPDVPIHPGMFPMRNRIIAGLSLGGRRRGSGIAQRGLAHGERSDQGKSRRFCGARSDQFASQPRHARTAARRSGCPSA
;
A
#
# COMPACT_ATOMS: atom_id res chain seq x y z
N MET A 1 -17.74 29.18 -16.54
CA MET A 1 -17.34 27.98 -15.77
C MET A 1 -16.88 26.84 -16.70
N LYS A 2 -15.80 27.03 -17.48
CA LYS A 2 -15.24 26.04 -18.44
C LYS A 2 -13.84 25.54 -18.04
N SER A 3 -13.45 25.61 -16.76
CA SER A 3 -12.09 25.24 -16.30
C SER A 3 -11.96 23.80 -15.77
N GLY A 4 -13.07 23.12 -15.42
CA GLY A 4 -13.02 21.82 -14.75
C GLY A 4 -12.71 20.61 -15.66
N LYS A 5 -13.15 20.63 -16.93
CA LYS A 5 -12.94 19.50 -17.85
C LYS A 5 -11.51 19.40 -18.39
N GLY A 6 -10.81 20.52 -18.53
CA GLY A 6 -9.43 20.55 -19.05
C GLY A 6 -8.40 20.01 -18.05
N VAL A 7 -8.59 20.29 -16.75
CA VAL A 7 -7.66 19.87 -15.69
C VAL A 7 -7.81 18.36 -15.40
N SER A 8 -9.04 17.85 -15.35
CA SER A 8 -9.28 16.40 -15.18
C SER A 8 -8.65 15.60 -16.33
N GLY A 9 -8.88 16.01 -17.58
CA GLY A 9 -8.32 15.32 -18.74
C GLY A 9 -6.79 15.33 -18.80
N LEU A 10 -6.16 16.41 -18.32
CA LEU A 10 -4.70 16.48 -18.22
C LEU A 10 -4.14 15.54 -17.14
N LEU A 11 -4.77 15.48 -15.97
CA LEU A 11 -4.36 14.57 -14.89
C LEU A 11 -4.52 13.11 -15.31
N ASP A 12 -5.63 12.76 -15.98
CA ASP A 12 -5.84 11.41 -16.50
C ASP A 12 -4.80 11.05 -17.58
N GLN A 13 -4.47 11.99 -18.47
CA GLN A 13 -3.39 11.80 -19.44
C GLN A 13 -2.03 11.59 -18.75
N MET A 14 -1.71 12.36 -17.72
CA MET A 14 -0.46 12.22 -16.97
C MET A 14 -0.41 10.89 -16.22
N ARG A 15 -1.51 10.47 -15.60
CA ARG A 15 -1.65 9.16 -14.92
C ARG A 15 -1.34 8.01 -15.87
N ASP A 16 -2.00 8.01 -17.03
CA ASP A 16 -1.81 6.95 -18.03
C ASP A 16 -0.40 6.97 -18.61
N THR A 17 0.17 8.15 -18.83
CA THR A 17 1.56 8.31 -19.28
C THR A 17 2.54 7.70 -18.27
N LEU A 18 2.37 8.01 -16.97
CA LEU A 18 3.23 7.49 -15.92
C LEU A 18 3.11 5.98 -15.77
N ALA A 19 1.89 5.44 -15.87
CA ALA A 19 1.65 4.00 -15.91
C ALA A 19 2.34 3.34 -17.11
N ALA A 20 2.27 3.93 -18.30
CA ALA A 20 2.93 3.41 -19.49
C ALA A 20 4.46 3.44 -19.36
N LEU A 21 5.04 4.50 -18.81
CA LEU A 21 6.47 4.55 -18.49
C LEU A 21 6.85 3.44 -17.50
N HIS A 22 6.06 3.26 -16.44
CA HIS A 22 6.30 2.25 -15.42
C HIS A 22 6.19 0.80 -15.94
N GLU A 23 5.34 0.55 -16.94
CA GLU A 23 5.23 -0.73 -17.64
C GLU A 23 6.32 -0.95 -18.71
N THR A 24 7.15 0.06 -19.00
CA THR A 24 8.17 -0.03 -20.07
C THR A 24 9.39 -0.79 -19.58
N GLU A 25 9.80 -1.83 -20.31
CA GLU A 25 10.99 -2.60 -19.99
C GLU A 25 12.25 -1.71 -19.92
N GLY A 26 13.01 -1.85 -18.84
CA GLY A 26 14.22 -1.07 -18.62
C GLY A 26 14.00 0.36 -18.12
N VAL A 27 12.75 0.78 -17.91
CA VAL A 27 12.36 2.03 -17.25
C VAL A 27 12.02 1.73 -15.79
N GLY A 28 12.95 2.05 -14.89
CA GLY A 28 12.78 1.84 -13.45
C GLY A 28 12.48 3.13 -12.70
N TRP A 29 12.43 3.02 -11.37
CA TRP A 29 12.14 4.16 -10.49
C TRP A 29 13.07 5.36 -10.71
N GLU A 30 14.39 5.17 -10.86
CA GLU A 30 15.35 6.26 -11.11
C GLU A 30 15.13 6.94 -12.46
N THR A 31 14.76 6.15 -13.47
CA THR A 31 14.49 6.67 -14.81
C THR A 31 13.28 7.59 -14.79
N ILE A 32 12.19 7.14 -14.15
CA ILE A 32 10.99 7.96 -13.99
C ILE A 32 11.28 9.20 -13.13
N ASN A 33 12.03 9.04 -12.03
CA ASN A 33 12.44 10.16 -11.19
C ASN A 33 13.22 11.22 -11.99
N THR A 34 14.14 10.78 -12.85
CA THR A 34 14.93 11.68 -13.72
C THR A 34 14.05 12.40 -14.74
N ILE A 35 13.11 11.69 -15.37
CA ILE A 35 12.15 12.28 -16.33
C ILE A 35 11.30 13.34 -15.64
N LEU A 36 10.71 13.00 -14.48
CA LEU A 36 9.85 13.90 -13.72
C LEU A 36 10.59 15.14 -13.22
N ALA A 37 11.83 14.99 -12.73
CA ALA A 37 12.62 16.09 -12.19
C ALA A 37 13.08 17.09 -13.26
N LYS A 38 13.34 16.63 -14.49
CA LYS A 38 13.87 17.49 -15.56
C LYS A 38 12.81 18.21 -16.37
N ASP A 39 11.68 17.56 -16.63
CA ASP A 39 10.80 17.99 -17.73
C ASP A 39 9.31 17.67 -17.48
N GLY A 40 9.00 16.94 -16.40
CA GLY A 40 7.65 16.44 -16.13
C GLY A 40 7.17 15.44 -17.20
N LEU A 41 5.85 15.24 -17.26
CA LEU A 41 5.19 14.33 -18.22
C LEU A 41 4.39 15.05 -19.31
N LYS A 42 4.48 16.38 -19.34
CA LYS A 42 3.73 17.16 -20.32
C LYS A 42 4.25 16.86 -21.72
N ASP A 43 3.32 16.58 -22.63
CA ASP A 43 3.58 16.27 -24.04
C ASP A 43 4.53 15.06 -24.25
N ALA A 44 4.71 14.19 -23.25
CA ALA A 44 5.62 13.06 -23.31
C ALA A 44 5.35 12.13 -24.52
N ALA A 45 4.08 11.95 -24.88
CA ALA A 45 3.68 11.14 -26.03
C ALA A 45 4.05 11.74 -27.39
N LEU A 46 4.35 13.05 -27.45
CA LEU A 46 4.73 13.75 -28.70
C LEU A 46 6.24 13.75 -28.95
N ARG A 47 7.04 13.35 -27.96
CA ARG A 47 8.49 13.44 -28.01
C ARG A 47 9.11 12.40 -28.92
N ARG A 48 10.12 12.82 -29.66
CA ARG A 48 10.94 11.91 -30.48
C ARG A 48 12.04 11.24 -29.65
N PRO A 49 12.61 10.11 -30.10
CA PRO A 49 13.69 9.44 -29.36
C PRO A 49 14.89 10.35 -29.05
N GLY A 50 15.19 11.34 -29.91
CA GLY A 50 16.27 12.31 -29.68
C GLY A 50 16.06 13.14 -28.40
N GLU A 51 14.85 13.62 -28.15
CA GLU A 51 14.51 14.43 -26.98
C GLU A 51 14.65 13.62 -25.69
N TRP A 52 14.27 12.34 -25.70
CA TRP A 52 14.51 11.43 -24.58
C TRP A 52 16.01 11.20 -24.31
N ARG A 53 16.84 11.22 -25.35
CA ARG A 53 18.31 11.08 -25.20
C ARG A 53 18.94 12.32 -24.59
N GLU A 54 18.44 13.51 -24.91
CA GLU A 54 18.87 14.78 -24.30
C GLU A 54 18.61 14.79 -22.78
N LEU A 55 17.59 14.06 -22.31
CA LEU A 55 17.34 13.84 -20.87
C LEU A 55 18.34 12.88 -20.20
N GLY A 56 19.28 12.30 -20.95
CA GLY A 56 20.30 11.37 -20.46
C GLY A 56 19.90 9.90 -20.55
N LEU A 57 18.88 9.56 -21.34
CA LEU A 57 18.48 8.17 -21.58
C LEU A 57 19.29 7.55 -22.72
N SER A 58 19.54 6.24 -22.63
CA SER A 58 20.16 5.50 -23.72
C SER A 58 19.23 5.41 -24.93
N ALA A 59 19.78 5.22 -26.13
CA ALA A 59 19.00 5.06 -27.36
C ALA A 59 17.93 3.96 -27.23
N ARG A 60 18.31 2.80 -26.68
CA ARG A 60 17.37 1.69 -26.40
C ARG A 60 16.20 2.11 -25.49
N ARG A 61 16.47 2.87 -24.42
CA ARG A 61 15.41 3.33 -23.50
C ARG A 61 14.51 4.38 -24.15
N ALA A 62 15.09 5.32 -24.88
CA ALA A 62 14.34 6.34 -25.62
C ALA A 62 13.39 5.71 -26.64
N GLU A 63 13.88 4.76 -27.44
CA GLU A 63 13.06 4.01 -28.40
C GLU A 63 11.96 3.21 -27.71
N ALA A 64 12.28 2.53 -26.60
CA ALA A 64 11.31 1.77 -25.83
C ALA A 64 10.19 2.67 -25.27
N ILE A 65 10.53 3.86 -24.76
CA ILE A 65 9.54 4.82 -24.25
C ILE A 65 8.65 5.34 -25.37
N VAL A 66 9.20 5.77 -26.50
CA VAL A 66 8.39 6.25 -27.63
C VAL A 66 7.46 5.16 -28.15
N ALA A 67 7.99 3.94 -28.32
CA ALA A 67 7.16 2.80 -28.71
C ALA A 67 6.08 2.50 -27.66
N SER A 68 6.39 2.66 -26.37
CA SER A 68 5.47 2.46 -25.26
C SER A 68 4.34 3.49 -25.24
N LEU A 69 4.63 4.76 -25.51
CA LEU A 69 3.66 5.86 -25.52
C LEU A 69 2.86 5.98 -26.83
N ASP A 70 3.11 5.10 -27.80
CA ASP A 70 2.31 5.00 -29.03
C ASP A 70 0.81 4.85 -28.71
N SER A 71 -0.02 5.57 -29.47
CA SER A 71 -1.46 5.64 -29.25
C SER A 71 -2.13 4.26 -29.25
N ARG A 72 -1.71 3.34 -30.14
CA ARG A 72 -2.28 1.99 -30.19
C ARG A 72 -1.85 1.15 -28.99
N ARG A 73 -0.63 1.33 -28.46
CA ARG A 73 -0.21 0.66 -27.22
C ARG A 73 -0.95 1.19 -26.01
N MET A 74 -1.13 2.51 -25.92
CA MET A 74 -1.90 3.14 -24.84
C MET A 74 -3.34 2.63 -24.81
N GLU A 75 -3.98 2.55 -25.97
CA GLU A 75 -5.34 2.00 -26.08
C GLU A 75 -5.42 0.55 -25.62
N ARG A 76 -4.46 -0.30 -26.03
CA ARG A 76 -4.38 -1.69 -25.56
C ARG A 76 -4.19 -1.80 -24.05
N ARG A 77 -3.43 -0.89 -23.42
CA ARG A 77 -3.27 -0.89 -21.96
C ARG A 77 -4.57 -0.56 -21.25
N ARG A 78 -5.27 0.49 -21.69
CA ARG A 78 -6.57 0.88 -21.14
C ARG A 78 -7.59 -0.25 -21.26
N ALA A 79 -7.71 -0.85 -22.44
CA ALA A 79 -8.59 -2.00 -22.67
C ALA A 79 -8.21 -3.21 -21.78
N ARG A 80 -6.92 -3.44 -21.53
CA ARG A 80 -6.47 -4.51 -20.61
C ARG A 80 -6.86 -4.20 -19.17
N TRP A 81 -6.62 -2.98 -18.69
CA TRP A 81 -6.97 -2.57 -17.33
C TRP A 81 -8.48 -2.70 -17.09
N GLU A 82 -9.29 -2.25 -18.04
CA GLU A 82 -10.75 -2.40 -18.00
C GLU A 82 -11.16 -3.87 -17.94
N LYS A 83 -10.60 -4.72 -18.81
CA LYS A 83 -10.90 -6.15 -18.87
C LYS A 83 -10.58 -6.89 -17.56
N THR A 84 -9.51 -6.50 -16.86
CA THR A 84 -9.10 -7.15 -15.60
C THR A 84 -9.71 -6.51 -14.36
N GLY A 85 -10.48 -5.43 -14.50
CA GLY A 85 -10.98 -4.62 -13.38
C GLY A 85 -9.86 -3.87 -12.65
N LEU A 86 -8.70 -3.74 -13.28
CA LEU A 86 -7.55 -3.07 -12.72
C LEU A 86 -7.68 -1.56 -12.89
N SER A 87 -7.47 -0.84 -11.80
CA SER A 87 -7.40 0.61 -11.80
C SER A 87 -6.04 1.07 -11.32
N ILE A 88 -5.72 2.34 -11.57
CA ILE A 88 -4.42 2.92 -11.28
C ILE A 88 -4.58 4.20 -10.47
N VAL A 89 -3.73 4.35 -9.46
CA VAL A 89 -3.48 5.61 -8.78
C VAL A 89 -1.98 5.87 -8.80
N THR A 90 -1.59 7.10 -9.11
CA THR A 90 -0.20 7.51 -9.27
C THR A 90 0.19 8.53 -8.23
N GLU A 91 1.48 8.73 -8.00
CA GLU A 91 1.95 9.76 -7.07
C GLU A 91 1.47 11.18 -7.47
N MET A 92 1.02 11.43 -8.69
CA MET A 92 0.48 12.74 -9.07
C MET A 92 -1.00 12.90 -8.71
N ASP A 93 -1.67 11.82 -8.33
CA ASP A 93 -3.09 11.84 -8.01
C ASP A 93 -3.36 12.34 -6.58
N PRO A 94 -4.44 13.12 -6.37
CA PRO A 94 -4.88 13.51 -5.04
C PRO A 94 -5.20 12.34 -4.11
N ASP A 95 -5.70 11.24 -4.68
CA ASP A 95 -6.08 10.02 -3.93
C ASP A 95 -4.86 9.15 -3.57
N TYR A 96 -3.66 9.52 -4.01
CA TYR A 96 -2.45 8.81 -3.64
C TYR A 96 -2.11 9.04 -2.17
N PRO A 97 -1.79 7.98 -1.39
CA PRO A 97 -1.61 8.12 0.05
C PRO A 97 -0.41 9.01 0.42
N GLU A 98 -0.67 10.09 1.15
CA GLU A 98 0.39 11.02 1.59
C GLU A 98 1.50 10.30 2.39
N LEU A 99 1.12 9.33 3.22
CA LEU A 99 2.09 8.53 3.98
C LEU A 99 3.08 7.77 3.07
N LEU A 100 2.63 7.33 1.89
CA LEU A 100 3.51 6.67 0.93
C LEU A 100 4.46 7.64 0.26
N ARG A 101 4.10 8.92 0.04
CA ARG A 101 5.01 9.93 -0.53
C ARG A 101 6.27 10.14 0.32
N HIS A 102 6.17 9.87 1.61
CA HIS A 102 7.26 10.08 2.57
C HIS A 102 8.19 8.88 2.76
N ILE A 103 7.90 7.73 2.16
CA ILE A 103 8.80 6.57 2.25
C ILE A 103 9.97 6.71 1.28
N TYR A 104 11.06 5.99 1.53
CA TYR A 104 12.16 5.90 0.57
C TYR A 104 11.68 5.27 -0.75
N ARG A 105 11.87 6.02 -1.84
CA ARG A 105 11.48 5.67 -3.23
C ARG A 105 9.98 5.34 -3.35
N PRO A 106 9.07 6.31 -3.14
CA PRO A 106 7.62 6.06 -3.22
C PRO A 106 7.26 5.38 -4.55
N PRO A 107 6.36 4.38 -4.57
CA PRO A 107 5.94 3.78 -5.83
C PRO A 107 5.23 4.83 -6.69
N TRP A 108 5.77 5.12 -7.88
CA TRP A 108 5.18 6.08 -8.82
C TRP A 108 3.74 5.71 -9.22
N VAL A 109 3.46 4.42 -9.28
CA VAL A 109 2.19 3.84 -9.73
C VAL A 109 1.80 2.73 -8.75
N LEU A 110 0.54 2.77 -8.32
CA LEU A 110 -0.12 1.68 -7.61
C LEU A 110 -1.27 1.17 -8.48
N TYR A 111 -1.24 -0.13 -8.74
CA TYR A 111 -2.30 -0.85 -9.44
C TYR A 111 -3.22 -1.45 -8.39
N TYR A 112 -4.53 -1.32 -8.54
CA TYR A 112 -5.47 -1.75 -7.52
C TYR A 112 -6.76 -2.34 -8.09
N ILE A 113 -7.44 -3.13 -7.24
CA ILE A 113 -8.78 -3.69 -7.48
C ILE A 113 -9.58 -3.51 -6.20
N GLY A 114 -10.79 -2.97 -6.32
CA GLY A 114 -11.70 -2.74 -5.20
C GLY A 114 -11.73 -1.28 -4.73
N ARG A 115 -11.87 -1.08 -3.43
CA ARG A 115 -12.29 0.17 -2.79
C ARG A 115 -11.11 1.09 -2.45
N LEU A 116 -10.75 1.98 -3.38
CA LEU A 116 -9.60 2.89 -3.24
C LEU A 116 -9.68 3.76 -1.97
N GLU A 117 -10.89 4.12 -1.53
CA GLU A 117 -11.11 4.97 -0.36
C GLU A 117 -10.56 4.38 0.95
N LEU A 118 -10.29 3.06 0.99
CA LEU A 118 -9.65 2.42 2.14
C LEU A 118 -8.21 2.91 2.36
N LEU A 119 -7.52 3.41 1.34
CA LEU A 119 -6.18 3.96 1.50
C LEU A 119 -6.15 5.25 2.34
N ALA A 120 -7.25 6.01 2.35
CA ALA A 120 -7.37 7.25 3.11
C ALA A 120 -7.69 7.02 4.60
N ARG A 121 -8.10 5.81 4.97
CA ARG A 121 -8.43 5.47 6.37
C ARG A 121 -7.15 5.36 7.21
N PRO A 122 -7.23 5.61 8.53
CA PRO A 122 -6.18 5.18 9.44
C PRO A 122 -6.00 3.67 9.37
N GLN A 123 -4.76 3.20 9.23
CA GLN A 123 -4.46 1.80 8.96
C GLN A 123 -3.57 1.18 10.05
N VAL A 124 -3.71 -0.13 10.25
CA VAL A 124 -2.86 -0.93 11.13
C VAL A 124 -2.27 -2.13 10.36
N ALA A 125 -0.96 -2.32 10.47
CA ALA A 125 -0.29 -3.45 9.85
C ALA A 125 -0.41 -4.69 10.73
N VAL A 126 -1.00 -5.76 10.19
CA VAL A 126 -1.00 -7.08 10.84
C VAL A 126 -0.24 -8.04 9.94
N VAL A 127 0.99 -8.38 10.34
CA VAL A 127 1.90 -9.24 9.56
C VAL A 127 2.40 -10.38 10.44
N GLY A 128 2.72 -11.52 9.84
CA GLY A 128 3.30 -12.61 10.62
C GLY A 128 3.74 -13.83 9.81
N THR A 129 3.94 -14.93 10.52
CA THR A 129 4.46 -16.18 9.92
C THR A 129 3.48 -16.79 8.92
N ARG A 130 4.04 -17.35 7.84
CA ARG A 130 3.30 -18.15 6.85
C ARG A 130 2.85 -19.50 7.43
N GLN A 131 3.55 -20.01 8.44
CA GLN A 131 3.25 -21.26 9.14
C GLN A 131 2.69 -20.96 10.54
N ALA A 132 1.52 -20.33 10.57
CA ALA A 132 0.86 -19.96 11.82
C ALA A 132 0.10 -21.15 12.44
N THR A 133 0.16 -21.27 13.76
CA THR A 133 -0.67 -22.21 14.52
C THR A 133 -2.15 -21.83 14.44
N ILE A 134 -3.06 -22.76 14.75
CA ILE A 134 -4.51 -22.48 14.81
C ILE A 134 -4.79 -21.32 15.76
N TYR A 135 -4.17 -21.33 16.94
CA TYR A 135 -4.25 -20.23 17.90
C TYR A 135 -3.78 -18.90 17.30
N GLY A 136 -2.64 -18.89 16.62
CA GLY A 136 -2.09 -17.68 15.99
C GLY A 136 -3.03 -17.10 14.93
N LYS A 137 -3.63 -17.95 14.11
CA LYS A 137 -4.64 -17.55 13.11
C LYS A 137 -5.87 -16.94 13.77
N ARG A 138 -6.45 -17.62 14.77
CA ARG A 138 -7.63 -17.11 15.52
C ARG A 138 -7.34 -15.78 16.19
N ALA A 139 -6.16 -15.61 16.78
CA ALA A 139 -5.77 -14.36 17.41
C ALA A 139 -5.65 -13.21 16.38
N ALA A 140 -5.00 -13.46 15.24
CA ALA A 140 -4.89 -12.46 14.18
C ALA A 140 -6.26 -12.08 13.61
N GLU A 141 -7.14 -13.06 13.38
CA GLU A 141 -8.49 -12.84 12.92
C GLU A 141 -9.31 -12.01 13.91
N THR A 142 -9.30 -12.38 15.20
CA THR A 142 -10.05 -11.66 16.25
C THR A 142 -9.55 -10.22 16.44
N LEU A 143 -8.24 -10.01 16.41
CA LEU A 143 -7.67 -8.66 16.53
C LEU A 143 -8.03 -7.79 15.32
N SER A 144 -7.90 -8.33 14.11
CA SER A 144 -8.24 -7.60 12.89
C SER A 144 -9.72 -7.29 12.77
N ASP A 145 -10.58 -8.19 13.25
CA ASP A 145 -12.02 -7.96 13.38
C ASP A 145 -12.30 -6.77 14.30
N ALA A 146 -11.68 -6.73 15.47
CA ALA A 146 -11.81 -5.63 16.42
C ALA A 146 -11.28 -4.29 15.85
N PHE A 147 -10.12 -4.29 15.18
CA PHE A 147 -9.59 -3.07 14.54
C PHE A 147 -10.52 -2.55 13.45
N SER A 148 -11.06 -3.43 12.63
CA SER A 148 -11.99 -3.05 11.57
C SER A 148 -13.31 -2.51 12.12
N HIS A 149 -13.84 -3.09 13.20
CA HIS A 149 -15.01 -2.53 13.90
C HIS A 149 -14.74 -1.17 14.54
N ALA A 150 -13.49 -0.91 14.97
CA ALA A 150 -13.04 0.40 15.41
C ALA A 150 -12.81 1.40 14.27
N GLY A 151 -13.06 1.02 13.01
CA GLY A 151 -12.95 1.87 11.83
C GLY A 151 -11.53 1.96 11.24
N LEU A 152 -10.58 1.18 11.73
CA LEU A 152 -9.22 1.09 11.21
C LEU A 152 -9.16 0.10 10.03
N ALA A 153 -8.54 0.50 8.93
CA ALA A 153 -8.26 -0.44 7.85
C ALA A 153 -7.10 -1.37 8.26
N VAL A 154 -7.27 -2.67 8.07
CA VAL A 154 -6.19 -3.64 8.34
C VAL A 154 -5.39 -3.86 7.07
N THR A 155 -4.09 -3.57 7.13
CA THR A 155 -3.18 -3.66 5.99
C THR A 155 -2.24 -4.84 6.18
N SER A 156 -2.19 -5.72 5.18
CA SER A 156 -1.38 -6.94 5.24
C SER A 156 -0.97 -7.41 3.85
N GLY A 157 -0.18 -8.48 3.80
CA GLY A 157 0.54 -8.92 2.63
C GLY A 157 -0.10 -10.05 1.83
N MET A 158 -1.34 -10.45 2.13
CA MET A 158 -2.03 -11.55 1.47
C MET A 158 -1.29 -12.91 1.51
N ALA A 159 -0.26 -13.07 2.33
CA ALA A 159 0.46 -14.33 2.47
C ALA A 159 -0.41 -15.40 3.15
N LYS A 160 0.04 -16.66 3.12
CA LYS A 160 -0.54 -17.71 3.97
C LYS A 160 -0.38 -17.35 5.46
N GLY A 161 -1.16 -17.99 6.33
CA GLY A 161 -0.96 -17.88 7.77
C GLY A 161 -1.60 -16.61 8.35
N ILE A 162 -0.79 -15.79 9.04
CA ILE A 162 -1.28 -14.61 9.78
C ILE A 162 -1.94 -13.59 8.85
N ASP A 163 -1.32 -13.27 7.71
CA ASP A 163 -1.84 -12.27 6.76
C ASP A 163 -3.25 -12.64 6.27
N ALA A 164 -3.46 -13.89 5.84
CA ALA A 164 -4.77 -14.38 5.40
C ALA A 164 -5.83 -14.31 6.51
N ALA A 165 -5.48 -14.68 7.75
CA ALA A 165 -6.39 -14.61 8.88
C ALA A 165 -6.73 -13.16 9.26
N ALA A 166 -5.75 -12.25 9.17
CA ALA A 166 -5.95 -10.84 9.42
C ALA A 166 -6.94 -10.22 8.44
N HIS A 167 -6.79 -10.50 7.14
CA HIS A 167 -7.75 -10.04 6.13
C HIS A 167 -9.15 -10.61 6.37
N ALA A 168 -9.26 -11.92 6.68
CA ALA A 168 -10.55 -12.57 6.92
C ALA A 168 -11.32 -11.95 8.10
N GLY A 169 -10.63 -11.61 9.20
CA GLY A 169 -11.23 -10.90 10.32
C GLY A 169 -11.62 -9.47 9.97
N ALA A 170 -10.74 -8.74 9.29
CA ALA A 170 -10.95 -7.34 8.95
C ALA A 170 -12.14 -7.09 8.01
N LEU A 171 -12.47 -8.04 7.13
CA LEU A 171 -13.62 -7.95 6.23
C LEU A 171 -14.98 -7.88 6.95
N ARG A 172 -15.05 -8.21 8.25
CA ARG A 172 -16.31 -8.19 9.01
C ARG A 172 -16.71 -6.80 9.50
N GLY A 173 -15.75 -5.89 9.64
CA GLY A 173 -15.98 -4.54 10.17
C GLY A 173 -15.96 -3.46 9.10
N ALA A 174 -16.40 -2.24 9.47
CA ALA A 174 -16.49 -1.10 8.56
C ALA A 174 -15.14 -0.47 8.19
N GLY A 175 -14.07 -0.79 8.93
CA GLY A 175 -12.70 -0.36 8.63
C GLY A 175 -12.13 -1.04 7.39
N GLY A 176 -12.56 -2.26 7.09
CA GLY A 176 -12.17 -3.02 5.91
C GLY A 176 -10.71 -3.47 5.92
N THR A 177 -10.21 -3.87 4.76
CA THR A 177 -8.85 -4.40 4.63
C THR A 177 -8.17 -4.00 3.32
N VAL A 178 -6.85 -3.81 3.40
CA VAL A 178 -5.96 -3.49 2.27
C VAL A 178 -4.92 -4.60 2.12
N ALA A 179 -5.04 -5.39 1.06
CA ALA A 179 -4.08 -6.41 0.67
C ALA A 179 -3.03 -5.81 -0.25
N VAL A 180 -1.81 -5.63 0.25
CA VAL A 180 -0.68 -5.14 -0.55
C VAL A 180 0.03 -6.35 -1.16
N LEU A 181 0.10 -6.50 -2.49
CA LEU A 181 0.72 -7.65 -3.16
C LEU A 181 2.16 -7.39 -3.61
N GLY A 182 2.95 -8.46 -3.63
CA GLY A 182 4.27 -8.51 -4.30
C GLY A 182 4.19 -9.07 -5.72
N SER A 183 3.00 -9.45 -6.17
CA SER A 183 2.66 -9.88 -7.53
C SER A 183 1.82 -8.79 -8.21
N PRO A 184 1.62 -8.83 -9.54
CA PRO A 184 0.63 -7.97 -10.19
C PRO A 184 -0.73 -8.04 -9.48
N ALA A 185 -1.42 -6.91 -9.43
CA ALA A 185 -2.69 -6.76 -8.69
C ALA A 185 -3.85 -7.57 -9.27
N ASP A 186 -3.72 -8.08 -10.49
CA ASP A 186 -4.67 -8.93 -11.21
C ASP A 186 -4.29 -10.43 -11.17
N VAL A 187 -3.18 -10.78 -10.50
CA VAL A 187 -2.70 -12.17 -10.37
C VAL A 187 -2.85 -12.65 -8.93
N VAL A 188 -3.71 -13.65 -8.74
CA VAL A 188 -3.95 -14.28 -7.43
C VAL A 188 -2.68 -14.99 -6.94
N TYR A 189 -2.08 -14.46 -5.88
CA TYR A 189 -0.96 -15.11 -5.19
C TYR A 189 -1.03 -14.90 -3.67
N PRO A 190 -0.91 -15.97 -2.86
CA PRO A 190 -0.75 -17.36 -3.25
C PRO A 190 -2.08 -18.00 -3.74
N PRO A 191 -2.06 -19.03 -4.61
CA PRO A 191 -3.27 -19.62 -5.18
C PRO A 191 -4.27 -20.15 -4.15
N GLU A 192 -3.80 -20.58 -2.99
CA GLU A 192 -4.64 -21.11 -1.90
C GLU A 192 -5.54 -20.04 -1.28
N ASN A 193 -5.17 -18.76 -1.41
CA ASN A 193 -5.96 -17.64 -0.93
C ASN A 193 -6.95 -17.12 -2.00
N ARG A 194 -7.22 -17.87 -3.09
CA ARG A 194 -8.09 -17.41 -4.19
C ARG A 194 -9.48 -16.93 -3.76
N MET A 195 -10.12 -17.64 -2.84
CA MET A 195 -11.46 -17.24 -2.36
C MET A 195 -11.39 -15.97 -1.52
N LEU A 196 -10.38 -15.86 -0.66
CA LEU A 196 -10.13 -14.65 0.12
C LEU A 196 -9.81 -13.45 -0.79
N TYR A 197 -9.02 -13.68 -1.84
CA TYR A 197 -8.68 -12.66 -2.82
C TYR A 197 -9.94 -12.08 -3.47
N ARG A 198 -10.84 -12.95 -3.95
CA ARG A 198 -12.09 -12.52 -4.58
C ARG A 198 -12.94 -11.68 -3.64
N ARG A 199 -13.08 -12.12 -2.39
CA ARG A 199 -13.78 -11.32 -1.37
C ARG A 199 -13.13 -9.98 -1.12
N ILE A 200 -11.80 -9.89 -1.02
CA ILE A 200 -11.12 -8.60 -0.85
C ILE A 200 -11.29 -7.72 -2.10
N ALA A 201 -11.28 -8.28 -3.31
CA ALA A 201 -11.53 -7.52 -4.54
C ALA A 201 -12.92 -6.86 -4.56
N GLU A 202 -13.92 -7.52 -3.96
CA GLU A 202 -15.31 -7.06 -3.91
C GLU A 202 -15.59 -6.14 -2.70
N GLU A 203 -15.13 -6.53 -1.51
CA GLU A 203 -15.48 -5.90 -0.23
C GLU A 203 -14.38 -4.97 0.32
N GLY A 204 -13.13 -5.15 -0.14
CA GLY A 204 -11.93 -4.50 0.37
C GLY A 204 -11.10 -3.84 -0.72
N LEU A 205 -9.78 -3.82 -0.55
CA LEU A 205 -8.84 -3.28 -1.54
C LEU A 205 -7.64 -4.20 -1.71
N ILE A 206 -7.33 -4.53 -2.97
CA ILE A 206 -6.06 -5.13 -3.38
C ILE A 206 -5.23 -4.03 -4.03
N VAL A 207 -3.96 -3.92 -3.64
CA VAL A 207 -3.03 -2.94 -4.21
C VAL A 207 -1.66 -3.57 -4.49
N SER A 208 -1.02 -3.19 -5.58
CA SER A 208 0.32 -3.65 -5.94
C SER A 208 1.14 -2.53 -6.57
N MET A 209 2.45 -2.57 -6.33
CA MET A 209 3.42 -1.75 -7.07
C MET A 209 3.99 -2.47 -8.30
N THR A 210 3.60 -3.72 -8.53
CA THR A 210 4.10 -4.53 -9.64
C THR A 210 3.22 -4.29 -10.87
N PRO A 211 3.80 -3.89 -12.02
CA PRO A 211 3.02 -3.72 -13.25
C PRO A 211 2.33 -5.02 -13.69
N PRO A 212 1.23 -4.93 -14.46
CA PRO A 212 0.64 -6.07 -15.15
C PRO A 212 1.68 -6.80 -16.00
N ASP A 213 1.44 -8.10 -16.24
CA ASP A 213 2.29 -8.96 -17.07
C ASP A 213 3.72 -9.21 -16.53
N VAL A 214 4.12 -8.59 -15.41
CA VAL A 214 5.40 -8.85 -14.77
C VAL A 214 5.35 -10.19 -14.01
N PRO A 215 6.26 -11.14 -14.29
CA PRO A 215 6.32 -12.41 -13.57
C PRO A 215 6.53 -12.23 -12.06
N ILE A 216 5.94 -13.12 -11.28
CA ILE A 216 6.12 -13.13 -9.83
C ILE A 216 7.59 -13.43 -9.50
N HIS A 217 8.24 -12.50 -8.81
CA HIS A 217 9.64 -12.65 -8.42
C HIS A 217 9.79 -12.58 -6.88
N PRO A 218 10.53 -13.51 -6.24
CA PRO A 218 10.70 -13.52 -4.78
C PRO A 218 11.24 -12.21 -4.18
N GLY A 219 12.07 -11.49 -4.94
CA GLY A 219 12.59 -10.16 -4.55
C GLY A 219 11.51 -9.09 -4.37
N MET A 220 10.31 -9.27 -4.93
CA MET A 220 9.22 -8.31 -4.81
C MET A 220 8.53 -8.36 -3.43
N PHE A 221 8.57 -9.48 -2.71
CA PHE A 221 7.91 -9.59 -1.40
C PHE A 221 8.57 -8.71 -0.33
N PRO A 222 9.92 -8.66 -0.19
CA PRO A 222 10.57 -7.68 0.68
C PRO A 222 10.32 -6.24 0.23
N MET A 223 10.36 -5.95 -1.07
CA MET A 223 10.10 -4.61 -1.60
C MET A 223 8.69 -4.13 -1.28
N ARG A 224 7.69 -5.03 -1.33
CA ARG A 224 6.31 -4.76 -0.96
C ARG A 224 6.16 -4.37 0.52
N ASN A 225 6.93 -4.98 1.42
CA ASN A 225 6.75 -4.75 2.87
C ASN A 225 6.95 -3.29 3.28
N ARG A 226 7.75 -2.51 2.53
CA ARG A 226 7.89 -1.07 2.78
C ARG A 226 6.59 -0.29 2.53
N ILE A 227 5.73 -0.78 1.63
CA ILE A 227 4.41 -0.18 1.33
C ILE A 227 3.44 -0.50 2.47
N ILE A 228 3.43 -1.75 2.96
CA ILE A 228 2.64 -2.12 4.15
C ILE A 228 3.02 -1.22 5.33
N ALA A 229 4.32 -1.07 5.59
CA ALA A 229 4.81 -0.20 6.64
C ALA A 229 4.43 1.26 6.39
N GLY A 230 4.66 1.78 5.18
CA GLY A 230 4.34 3.16 4.81
C GLY A 230 2.87 3.51 4.97
N LEU A 231 1.96 2.61 4.62
CA LEU A 231 0.51 2.80 4.78
C LEU A 231 0.05 2.74 6.25
N SER A 232 0.75 1.97 7.08
CA SER A 232 0.31 1.65 8.46
C SER A 232 1.01 2.48 9.54
N LEU A 233 1.96 3.33 9.17
CA LEU A 233 2.61 4.23 10.11
C LEU A 233 1.62 5.32 10.51
N GLY A 234 1.01 5.11 11.69
CA GLY A 234 0.18 6.11 12.36
C GLY A 234 0.99 7.38 12.60
N GLY A 235 0.62 8.46 11.90
CA GLY A 235 0.95 9.82 12.31
C GLY A 235 2.10 10.49 11.56
N ARG A 236 1.77 11.07 10.41
CA ARG A 236 2.19 12.46 10.16
C ARG A 236 1.10 13.28 9.46
N ARG A 237 -0.04 13.46 10.13
CA ARG A 237 -0.74 14.75 9.99
C ARG A 237 0.07 15.76 10.81
N ARG A 238 0.58 16.82 10.19
CA ARG A 238 1.03 18.02 10.94
C ARG A 238 -0.17 18.46 11.80
N GLY A 239 -0.14 18.21 13.10
CA GLY A 239 -1.19 18.64 14.04
C GLY A 239 -1.63 17.64 15.12
N SER A 240 -1.24 16.36 15.08
CA SER A 240 -1.59 15.41 16.15
C SER A 240 -0.36 14.64 16.64
N GLY A 241 0.08 14.92 17.87
CA GLY A 241 1.29 14.40 18.48
C GLY A 241 1.21 12.92 18.86
N ILE A 242 1.41 12.04 17.88
CA ILE A 242 1.65 10.62 18.13
C ILE A 242 3.04 10.30 17.56
N ALA A 243 4.04 10.24 18.44
CA ALA A 243 5.40 9.90 18.08
C ALA A 243 5.58 8.38 18.17
N GLN A 244 6.10 7.74 17.12
CA GLN A 244 6.73 6.42 17.25
C GLN A 244 8.02 6.36 16.43
N ARG A 245 9.14 6.26 17.16
CA ARG A 245 10.42 5.77 16.65
C ARG A 245 10.36 4.25 16.58
N GLY A 246 10.90 3.66 15.51
CA GLY A 246 11.29 2.26 15.52
C GLY A 246 11.16 1.53 14.19
N LEU A 247 11.92 1.95 13.17
CA LEU A 247 12.27 1.08 12.04
C LEU A 247 13.72 1.35 11.62
N ALA A 248 14.66 0.61 12.20
CA ALA A 248 15.93 0.29 11.57
C ALA A 248 16.53 -0.97 12.21
N HIS A 249 17.06 -1.83 11.34
CA HIS A 249 17.85 -3.04 11.58
C HIS A 249 17.13 -4.34 11.95
N GLY A 250 17.30 -5.30 11.04
CA GLY A 250 17.02 -6.70 11.28
C GLY A 250 18.14 -7.33 12.09
N GLU A 251 17.75 -8.13 13.05
CA GLU A 251 18.60 -9.17 13.62
C GLU A 251 17.82 -10.48 13.55
N ARG A 252 18.49 -11.50 13.00
CA ARG A 252 18.16 -12.90 13.24
C ARG A 252 18.39 -13.15 14.72
N SER A 253 17.33 -13.55 15.44
CA SER A 253 17.47 -14.26 16.71
C SER A 253 17.01 -15.69 16.47
N ASP A 254 17.98 -16.59 16.60
CA ASP A 254 17.77 -18.00 16.85
C ASP A 254 17.10 -18.14 18.23
N GLN A 255 16.14 -19.04 18.34
CA GLN A 255 15.28 -19.33 19.51
C GLN A 255 14.04 -18.44 19.76
N GLY A 256 12.86 -19.09 19.66
CA GLY A 256 11.73 -18.87 20.58
C GLY A 256 10.79 -17.68 20.35
N LYS A 257 9.82 -17.82 19.44
CA LYS A 257 8.52 -17.08 19.39
C LYS A 257 8.59 -15.54 19.58
N SER A 258 9.02 -14.81 18.55
CA SER A 258 8.75 -13.36 18.48
C SER A 258 7.35 -13.07 17.92
N ARG A 259 6.44 -12.59 18.78
CA ARG A 259 5.19 -11.94 18.34
C ARG A 259 5.53 -10.49 17.99
N ARG A 260 5.55 -10.14 16.71
CA ARG A 260 5.59 -8.73 16.28
C ARG A 260 4.19 -8.32 15.84
N PHE A 261 3.48 -7.64 16.73
CA PHE A 261 2.31 -6.84 16.37
C PHE A 261 2.77 -5.38 16.35
N CYS A 262 2.64 -4.70 15.22
CA CYS A 262 2.79 -3.25 15.19
C CYS A 262 1.43 -2.66 15.56
N GLY A 263 1.13 -2.66 16.87
CA GLY A 263 -0.12 -2.15 17.41
C GLY A 263 0.10 -0.82 18.14
N ALA A 264 -0.76 0.16 17.86
CA ALA A 264 -0.96 1.28 18.76
C ALA A 264 -1.40 0.74 20.14
N ARG A 265 -0.82 1.26 21.22
CA ARG A 265 -1.15 0.81 22.59
C ARG A 265 -2.66 0.97 22.86
N SER A 266 -3.23 -0.04 23.50
CA SER A 266 -4.63 -0.14 23.93
C SER A 266 -5.04 0.82 25.06
N ASP A 267 -4.16 1.69 25.55
CA ASP A 267 -4.41 2.45 26.79
C ASP A 267 -5.05 3.84 26.58
N GLN A 268 -5.60 4.13 25.40
CA GLN A 268 -6.23 5.44 25.11
C GLN A 268 -7.73 5.38 24.80
N PHE A 269 -8.34 4.20 24.83
CA PHE A 269 -9.80 4.03 24.81
C PHE A 269 -10.30 3.54 26.18
N ALA A 270 -9.94 4.25 27.25
CA ALA A 270 -10.62 4.14 28.54
C ALA A 270 -11.28 5.48 28.84
N SER A 271 -12.60 5.43 28.93
CA SER A 271 -13.50 6.51 29.32
C SER A 271 -13.03 7.23 30.59
N GLN A 272 -13.16 8.56 30.60
CA GLN A 272 -13.02 9.37 31.82
C GLN A 272 -13.99 8.89 32.91
N PRO A 273 -13.56 8.75 34.17
CA PRO A 273 -14.46 8.82 35.30
C PRO A 273 -14.45 10.24 35.86
N ARG A 274 -15.60 10.94 35.78
CA ARG A 274 -15.83 12.15 36.57
C ARG A 274 -16.14 11.73 38.02
N HIS A 275 -15.30 12.22 38.92
CA HIS A 275 -15.52 12.56 40.34
C HIS A 275 -16.44 11.69 41.22
N ALA A 276 -15.86 11.09 42.26
CA ALA A 276 -16.25 11.37 43.64
C ALA A 276 -15.11 11.03 44.62
N ARG A 277 -14.82 11.98 45.51
CA ARG A 277 -13.85 11.92 46.62
C ARG A 277 -14.31 10.93 47.68
N THR A 278 -13.42 10.21 48.36
CA THR A 278 -13.12 10.38 49.80
C THR A 278 -12.08 9.39 50.36
N ALA A 279 -11.19 9.96 51.19
CA ALA A 279 -10.59 9.45 52.42
C ALA A 279 -9.64 8.22 52.42
N ALA A 280 -8.35 8.57 52.46
CA ALA A 280 -7.28 8.00 53.27
C ALA A 280 -7.69 7.07 54.44
N ARG A 281 -6.99 5.93 54.57
CA ARG A 281 -6.32 5.52 55.83
C ARG A 281 -5.25 4.45 55.56
N ARG A 282 -4.12 4.66 56.26
CA ARG A 282 -2.89 3.85 56.26
C ARG A 282 -3.02 2.68 57.23
N SER A 283 -2.43 1.53 56.86
CA SER A 283 -1.88 0.49 57.75
C SER A 283 -1.19 -0.51 56.81
N GLY A 284 0.13 -0.72 56.81
CA GLY A 284 1.00 -1.00 57.94
C GLY A 284 1.21 -2.53 58.01
N CYS A 285 2.07 -3.08 57.14
CA CYS A 285 2.54 -4.46 57.26
C CYS A 285 3.65 -4.53 58.32
N PRO A 286 3.62 -5.49 59.25
CA PRO A 286 4.80 -5.84 60.04
C PRO A 286 5.57 -6.98 59.36
N SER A 287 6.88 -6.88 59.48
CA SER A 287 7.90 -7.87 59.18
C SER A 287 7.92 -9.00 60.20
N ALA A 288 7.93 -10.25 59.71
CA ALA A 288 8.70 -11.39 60.22
C ALA A 288 8.79 -12.43 59.10
#